data_AF-K9GYF1-F1
#
_entry.id   AF-K9GYF1-F1
#
_cell.length_a   1.000
_cell.length_b   1.000
_cell.length_c   1.000
_cell.angle_alpha   90.00
_cell.angle_beta   90.00
_cell.angle_gamma   90.00
#
_symmetry.space_group_name_H-M   'P 1'
#
loop_
_entity.id
_entity.type
_entity.pdbx_description
1 polymer ?
#
loop_
_entity_poly.entity_id
_entity_poly.type
_entity_poly.pdbx_seq_one_letter_code
_entity_poly.pdbx_strand_id
1 'polypeptide(L)'
;MDSYCRELASPGVFQTVLSVLIILGIILSYLPQHIRIISRRSSFGISPYFVLLGVTSGTSAFANILVFPSTAQDVACCQEISGIACFAGLLGVFQVAMQWLCFFSILLLYVIYFPRATSPTDPVGTVSSTSGGPTYRTALVITGICLLHALVTIMISLAFELRHPAAVSAWANFLGVLAAILASIQYFPQIYTTFRLRCVGSLSISMMCIQTPGSLVWAASLAARKGWSGWSIWGILVVTACLQGTLLTMAIYFDSFGSKTEWKVGQPAGQNEVPDGSTLAGEPAHEERPSEETPLLQSQ
;
A
#
# COMPACT_ATOMS: atom_id res chain seq x y z
N MET A 1 2.38 -41.46 -0.05
CA MET A 1 1.37 -40.49 -0.51
C MET A 1 0.12 -40.54 0.34
N ASP A 2 0.15 -39.70 1.37
CA ASP A 2 -0.96 -39.35 2.25
C ASP A 2 -2.18 -38.85 1.45
N SER A 3 -3.39 -38.99 1.99
CA SER A 3 -4.63 -38.55 1.35
C SER A 3 -4.63 -37.03 1.12
N TYR A 4 -4.05 -36.27 2.05
CA TYR A 4 -3.86 -34.82 1.92
C TYR A 4 -3.00 -34.45 0.70
N CYS A 5 -1.82 -35.07 0.55
CA CYS A 5 -0.94 -34.81 -0.59
C CYS A 5 -1.57 -35.25 -1.92
N ARG A 6 -2.48 -36.23 -1.91
CA ARG A 6 -3.23 -36.65 -3.10
C ARG A 6 -4.25 -35.62 -3.54
N GLU A 7 -4.94 -34.97 -2.61
CA GLU A 7 -5.83 -33.86 -2.90
C GLU A 7 -5.05 -32.66 -3.45
N LEU A 8 -3.89 -32.35 -2.85
CA LEU A 8 -2.99 -31.29 -3.31
C LEU A 8 -2.40 -31.56 -4.71
N ALA A 9 -2.23 -32.83 -5.07
CA ALA A 9 -1.72 -33.23 -6.39
C ALA A 9 -2.69 -32.94 -7.55
N SER A 10 -3.98 -32.73 -7.27
CA SER A 10 -5.03 -32.45 -8.27
C SER A 10 -5.60 -31.04 -8.12
N PRO A 11 -4.84 -29.98 -8.47
CA PRO A 11 -5.28 -28.61 -8.30
C PRO A 11 -6.47 -28.29 -9.21
N GLY A 12 -7.50 -27.65 -8.65
CA GLY A 12 -8.66 -27.18 -9.42
C GLY A 12 -8.25 -26.10 -10.43
N VAL A 13 -8.51 -26.34 -11.72
CA VAL A 13 -8.11 -25.45 -12.82
C VAL A 13 -8.58 -24.01 -12.59
N PHE A 14 -9.85 -23.83 -12.21
CA PHE A 14 -10.42 -22.51 -11.93
C PHE A 14 -9.65 -21.75 -10.84
N GLN A 15 -9.38 -22.39 -9.71
CA GLN A 15 -8.67 -21.75 -8.60
C GLN A 15 -7.23 -21.40 -8.98
N THR A 16 -6.56 -22.26 -9.75
CA THR A 16 -5.20 -22.02 -10.25
C THR A 16 -5.17 -20.82 -11.19
N VAL A 17 -6.06 -20.78 -12.19
CA VAL A 17 -6.18 -19.65 -13.13
C VAL A 17 -6.50 -18.36 -12.39
N LEU A 18 -7.51 -18.38 -11.51
CA LEU A 18 -7.85 -17.22 -10.68
C LEU A 18 -6.65 -16.73 -9.87
N SER A 19 -5.87 -17.66 -9.31
CA SER A 19 -4.73 -17.28 -8.47
C SER A 19 -3.59 -16.64 -9.26
N VAL A 20 -3.32 -17.11 -10.48
CA VAL A 20 -2.38 -16.48 -11.41
C VAL A 20 -2.86 -15.08 -11.81
N LEU A 21 -4.16 -14.93 -12.13
CA LEU A 21 -4.74 -13.63 -12.44
C LEU A 21 -4.64 -12.63 -11.28
N ILE A 22 -4.80 -13.10 -10.04
CA ILE A 22 -4.58 -12.28 -8.84
C ILE A 22 -3.13 -11.80 -8.75
N ILE A 23 -2.13 -12.67 -8.99
CA ILE A 23 -0.71 -12.26 -9.00
C ILE A 23 -0.46 -11.17 -10.05
N LEU A 24 -0.99 -11.35 -11.26
CA LEU A 24 -0.90 -10.33 -12.32
C LEU A 24 -1.59 -9.03 -11.91
N GLY A 25 -2.77 -9.12 -11.30
CA GLY A 25 -3.51 -7.97 -10.77
C GLY A 25 -2.73 -7.21 -9.70
N ILE A 26 -2.03 -7.91 -8.80
CA ILE A 26 -1.14 -7.31 -7.80
C ILE A 26 -0.05 -6.49 -8.53
N ILE A 27 0.70 -7.10 -9.44
CA ILE A 27 1.78 -6.41 -10.17
C ILE A 27 1.24 -5.17 -10.90
N LEU A 28 0.16 -5.32 -11.66
CA LEU A 28 -0.45 -4.24 -12.42
C LEU A 28 -0.97 -3.11 -11.53
N SER A 29 -1.47 -3.42 -10.34
CA SER A 29 -1.97 -2.39 -9.41
C SER A 29 -0.86 -1.53 -8.81
N TYR A 30 0.33 -2.10 -8.59
CA TYR A 30 1.47 -1.39 -8.02
C TYR A 30 2.29 -0.63 -9.06
N LEU A 31 2.25 -1.06 -10.32
CA LEU A 31 3.05 -0.51 -11.39
C LEU A 31 2.89 1.03 -11.57
N PRO A 32 1.67 1.62 -11.56
CA PRO A 32 1.51 3.07 -11.68
C PRO A 32 2.25 3.84 -10.58
N GLN A 33 2.21 3.34 -9.34
CA GLN A 33 2.88 3.98 -8.20
C GLN A 33 4.40 3.89 -8.33
N HIS A 34 4.92 2.74 -8.73
CA HIS A 34 6.36 2.56 -8.98
C HIS A 34 6.85 3.49 -10.09
N ILE A 35 6.14 3.52 -11.21
CA ILE A 35 6.46 4.40 -12.34
C ILE A 35 6.45 5.87 -11.90
N ARG A 36 5.43 6.31 -11.14
CA ARG A 36 5.33 7.70 -10.65
C ARG A 36 6.52 8.11 -9.79
N ILE A 37 6.98 7.25 -8.87
CA ILE A 37 8.12 7.57 -8.00
C ILE A 37 9.42 7.62 -8.82
N ILE A 38 9.62 6.64 -9.71
CA ILE A 38 10.82 6.55 -10.55
C ILE A 38 10.89 7.71 -11.55
N SER A 39 9.79 8.05 -12.20
CA SER A 39 9.75 9.12 -13.21
C SER A 39 9.92 10.50 -12.59
N ARG A 40 9.30 10.75 -11.42
CA ARG A 40 9.46 12.02 -10.69
C ARG A 40 10.80 12.12 -9.97
N ARG A 41 11.55 11.00 -9.83
CA ARG A 41 12.77 10.89 -9.02
C ARG A 41 12.63 11.52 -7.63
N SER A 42 11.43 11.45 -7.06
CA SER A 42 11.10 12.11 -5.82
C SER A 42 10.04 11.29 -5.10
N SER A 43 10.23 11.11 -3.79
CA SER A 43 9.24 10.52 -2.90
C SER A 43 8.38 11.57 -2.18
N PHE A 44 8.35 12.81 -2.70
CA PHE A 44 7.57 13.91 -2.13
C PHE A 44 6.07 13.55 -2.05
N GLY A 45 5.43 13.89 -0.93
CA GLY A 45 4.03 13.60 -0.68
C GLY A 45 3.74 12.16 -0.19
N ILE A 46 4.74 11.29 -0.06
CA ILE A 46 4.58 9.97 0.57
C ILE A 46 4.79 10.10 2.08
N SER A 47 3.77 9.74 2.86
CA SER A 47 3.86 9.76 4.32
C SER A 47 4.84 8.70 4.85
N PRO A 48 5.88 9.09 5.62
CA PRO A 48 6.82 8.16 6.23
C PRO A 48 6.11 7.14 7.15
N TYR A 49 5.09 7.59 7.88
CA TYR A 49 4.29 6.76 8.78
C TYR A 49 3.48 5.71 8.01
N PHE A 50 2.93 6.09 6.86
CA PHE A 50 2.22 5.15 5.99
C PHE A 50 3.14 4.04 5.48
N VAL A 51 4.36 4.38 5.07
CA VAL A 51 5.36 3.39 4.63
C VAL A 51 5.75 2.46 5.78
N LEU A 52 6.03 3.01 6.96
CA LEU A 52 6.39 2.23 8.16
C LEU A 52 5.31 1.20 8.50
N LEU A 53 4.07 1.64 8.64
CA LEU A 53 2.95 0.77 9.01
C LEU A 53 2.61 -0.23 7.92
N GLY A 54 2.66 0.18 6.65
CA GLY A 54 2.37 -0.72 5.53
C GLY A 54 3.41 -1.82 5.39
N VAL A 55 4.70 -1.51 5.57
CA VAL A 55 5.77 -2.52 5.49
C VAL A 55 5.71 -3.45 6.70
N THR A 56 5.52 -2.94 7.90
CA THR A 56 5.43 -3.78 9.11
C THR A 56 4.18 -4.66 9.08
N SER A 57 3.02 -4.12 8.69
CA SER A 57 1.79 -4.88 8.46
C SER A 57 1.99 -5.96 7.38
N GLY A 58 2.51 -5.60 6.21
CA GLY A 58 2.74 -6.55 5.11
C GLY A 58 3.75 -7.65 5.49
N THR A 59 4.77 -7.31 6.28
CA THR A 59 5.75 -8.29 6.78
C THR A 59 5.11 -9.27 7.75
N SER A 60 4.26 -8.79 8.67
CA SER A 60 3.49 -9.65 9.57
C SER A 60 2.50 -10.53 8.80
N ALA A 61 1.86 -10.01 7.74
CA ALA A 61 0.97 -10.77 6.87
C ALA A 61 1.71 -11.88 6.10
N PHE A 62 2.90 -11.57 5.57
CA PHE A 62 3.72 -12.54 4.88
C PHE A 62 4.25 -13.61 5.83
N ALA A 63 4.73 -13.22 7.02
CA ALA A 63 5.13 -14.16 8.05
C ALA A 63 3.95 -15.05 8.50
N ASN A 64 2.75 -14.49 8.65
CA ASN A 64 1.53 -15.22 9.02
C ASN A 64 1.26 -16.40 8.08
N ILE A 65 1.30 -16.20 6.76
CA ILE A 65 1.06 -17.30 5.81
C ILE A 65 2.23 -18.29 5.74
N LEU A 66 3.48 -17.83 5.90
CA LEU A 66 4.65 -18.70 5.85
C LEU A 66 4.71 -19.69 7.01
N VAL A 67 4.47 -19.22 8.24
CA VAL A 67 4.51 -20.06 9.45
C VAL A 67 3.20 -20.82 9.67
N PHE A 68 2.20 -20.62 8.82
CA PHE A 68 0.91 -21.26 9.00
C PHE A 68 1.05 -22.78 8.85
N PRO A 69 0.54 -23.62 9.77
CA PRO A 69 0.78 -25.06 9.77
C PRO A 69 0.40 -25.77 8.45
N SER A 70 -0.68 -25.34 7.79
CA SER A 70 -1.09 -25.92 6.51
C SER A 70 -0.03 -25.68 5.42
N THR A 71 0.65 -24.52 5.44
CA THR A 71 1.68 -24.18 4.46
C THR A 71 2.93 -25.05 4.65
N ALA A 72 3.30 -25.38 5.89
CA ALA A 72 4.36 -26.35 6.16
C ALA A 72 4.00 -27.75 5.62
N GLN A 73 2.74 -28.18 5.76
CA GLN A 73 2.25 -29.44 5.19
C GLN A 73 2.26 -29.43 3.66
N ASP A 74 1.85 -28.33 3.03
CA ASP A 74 1.89 -28.16 1.57
C ASP A 74 3.31 -28.31 1.03
N VAL A 75 4.29 -27.68 1.69
CA VAL A 75 5.72 -27.76 1.34
C VAL A 75 6.26 -29.18 1.55
N ALA A 76 5.84 -29.88 2.61
CA ALA A 76 6.24 -31.27 2.82
C ALA A 76 5.73 -32.20 1.70
N CYS A 77 4.49 -32.01 1.25
CA CYS A 77 3.92 -32.76 0.13
C CYS A 77 4.64 -32.51 -1.20
N CYS A 78 5.32 -31.37 -1.37
CA CYS A 78 6.05 -31.06 -2.61
C CYS A 78 7.17 -32.05 -2.94
N GLN A 79 7.63 -32.87 -1.99
CA GLN A 79 8.60 -33.94 -2.24
C GLN A 79 7.95 -35.18 -2.91
N GLU A 80 6.63 -35.33 -2.80
CA GLU A 80 5.90 -36.50 -3.31
C GLU A 80 5.08 -36.22 -4.59
N ILE A 81 4.87 -34.95 -4.95
CA ILE A 81 4.00 -34.53 -6.07
C ILE A 81 4.80 -33.85 -7.20
N SER A 82 4.17 -33.71 -8.37
CA SER A 82 4.79 -33.00 -9.49
C SER A 82 5.05 -31.52 -9.19
N GLY A 83 6.10 -30.94 -9.77
CA GLY A 83 6.47 -29.53 -9.54
C GLY A 83 5.36 -28.54 -9.90
N ILE A 84 4.57 -28.82 -10.96
CA ILE A 84 3.43 -27.97 -11.35
C ILE A 84 2.31 -28.03 -10.31
N ALA A 85 2.03 -29.22 -9.76
CA ALA A 85 1.04 -29.37 -8.70
C ALA A 85 1.49 -28.65 -7.40
N CYS A 86 2.77 -28.80 -7.01
CA CYS A 86 3.35 -28.06 -5.89
C CYS A 86 3.24 -26.55 -6.10
N PHE A 87 3.60 -26.05 -7.30
CA PHE A 87 3.46 -24.63 -7.64
C PHE A 87 2.02 -24.15 -7.48
N ALA A 88 1.05 -24.90 -8.01
CA ALA A 88 -0.37 -24.57 -7.89
C ALA A 88 -0.89 -24.57 -6.44
N GLY A 89 -0.39 -25.49 -5.61
CA GLY A 89 -0.66 -25.57 -4.18
C GLY A 89 -0.14 -24.35 -3.42
N LEU A 90 1.06 -23.88 -3.75
CA LEU A 90 1.72 -22.74 -3.10
C LEU A 90 1.34 -21.37 -3.67
N LEU A 91 0.42 -21.29 -4.66
CA LEU A 91 0.01 -20.02 -5.27
C LEU A 91 -0.47 -18.97 -4.24
N GLY A 92 -1.13 -19.40 -3.16
CA GLY A 92 -1.54 -18.50 -2.08
C GLY A 92 -0.33 -17.81 -1.41
N VAL A 93 0.75 -18.54 -1.19
CA VAL A 93 2.01 -18.00 -0.64
C VAL A 93 2.64 -17.03 -1.63
N PHE A 94 2.67 -17.38 -2.91
CA PHE A 94 3.22 -16.51 -3.95
C PHE A 94 2.44 -15.20 -4.13
N GLN A 95 1.12 -15.21 -3.95
CA GLN A 95 0.31 -13.99 -3.96
C GLN A 95 0.71 -13.04 -2.82
N VAL A 96 0.81 -13.55 -1.58
CA VAL A 96 1.19 -12.71 -0.42
C VAL A 96 2.63 -12.23 -0.55
N ALA A 97 3.53 -13.10 -1.01
CA ALA A 97 4.92 -12.76 -1.28
C ALA A 97 5.03 -11.64 -2.32
N MET A 98 4.27 -11.72 -3.43
CA MET A 98 4.28 -10.68 -4.47
C MET A 98 3.76 -9.34 -3.92
N GLN A 99 2.65 -9.35 -3.17
CA GLN A 99 2.14 -8.13 -2.52
C GLN A 99 3.19 -7.51 -1.60
N TRP A 100 3.84 -8.32 -0.77
CA TRP A 100 4.89 -7.89 0.15
C TRP A 100 6.09 -7.30 -0.60
N LEU A 101 6.57 -7.98 -1.66
CA LEU A 101 7.69 -7.51 -2.49
C LEU A 101 7.36 -6.19 -3.20
N CYS A 102 6.15 -6.04 -3.74
CA CYS A 102 5.70 -4.80 -4.36
C CYS A 102 5.67 -3.64 -3.37
N PHE A 103 5.14 -3.85 -2.15
CA PHE A 103 5.12 -2.79 -1.13
C PHE A 103 6.52 -2.51 -0.56
N PHE A 104 7.36 -3.53 -0.39
CA PHE A 104 8.75 -3.36 0.03
C PHE A 104 9.56 -2.58 -1.02
N SER A 105 9.29 -2.79 -2.31
CA SER A 105 9.88 -2.00 -3.38
C SER A 105 9.50 -0.51 -3.28
N ILE A 106 8.28 -0.17 -2.81
CA ILE A 106 7.92 1.22 -2.49
C ILE A 106 8.81 1.77 -1.36
N LEU A 107 9.13 1.01 -0.31
CA LEU A 107 10.07 1.44 0.73
C LEU A 107 11.47 1.75 0.15
N LEU A 108 11.97 0.87 -0.73
CA LEU A 108 13.26 1.07 -1.38
C LEU A 108 13.25 2.33 -2.25
N LEU A 109 12.22 2.50 -3.09
CA LEU A 109 12.05 3.70 -3.91
C LEU A 109 11.89 4.96 -3.05
N TYR A 110 11.16 4.86 -1.94
CA TYR A 110 10.96 5.95 -0.98
C TYR A 110 12.30 6.41 -0.40
N VAL A 111 13.19 5.51 0.05
CA VAL A 111 14.48 5.91 0.63
C VAL A 111 15.49 6.36 -0.42
N ILE A 112 15.45 5.78 -1.64
CA ILE A 112 16.35 6.13 -2.75
C ILE A 112 16.04 7.53 -3.27
N TYR A 113 14.76 7.84 -3.50
CA TYR A 113 14.29 9.10 -4.05
C TYR A 113 13.82 10.09 -2.97
N PHE A 114 14.15 9.85 -1.70
CA PHE A 114 13.90 10.81 -0.64
C PHE A 114 14.72 12.08 -0.92
N PRO A 115 14.12 13.29 -0.88
CA PRO A 115 14.86 14.53 -1.11
C PRO A 115 16.03 14.63 -0.12
N ARG A 116 17.25 14.43 -0.61
CA ARG A 116 18.47 14.72 0.15
C ARG A 116 18.69 16.22 0.04
N ALA A 117 18.98 16.89 1.15
CA ALA A 117 19.28 18.32 1.19
C ALA A 117 20.58 18.72 0.45
N THR A 118 21.06 17.90 -0.48
CA THR A 118 22.22 18.17 -1.32
C THR A 118 21.72 18.64 -2.68
N SER A 119 21.50 19.95 -2.81
CA SER A 119 21.54 20.59 -4.12
C SER A 119 22.93 20.35 -4.72
N PRO A 120 23.06 19.82 -5.95
CA PRO A 120 24.35 19.67 -6.62
C PRO A 120 25.05 21.00 -6.92
N THR A 121 24.34 22.12 -6.75
CA THR A 121 24.78 23.43 -7.23
C THR A 121 25.23 24.39 -6.13
N ASP A 122 25.05 24.06 -4.84
CA ASP A 122 25.43 24.95 -3.73
C ASP A 122 25.88 24.18 -2.47
N PRO A 123 27.21 24.07 -2.20
CA PRO A 123 27.72 23.37 -1.01
C PRO A 123 27.62 24.19 0.29
N VAL A 124 27.08 25.42 0.25
CA VAL A 124 27.02 26.34 1.41
C VAL A 124 25.58 26.76 1.77
N GLY A 125 24.60 26.48 0.91
CA GLY A 125 23.19 26.72 1.22
C GLY A 125 22.60 25.51 1.94
N THR A 126 22.60 25.50 3.28
CA THR A 126 21.60 24.74 4.02
C THR A 126 20.23 25.27 3.60
N VAL A 127 19.64 24.67 2.56
CA VAL A 127 18.22 24.86 2.24
C VAL A 127 17.52 24.46 3.51
N SER A 128 17.03 25.46 4.23
CA SER A 128 16.31 25.31 5.48
C SER A 128 15.30 24.20 5.25
N SER A 129 15.57 23.03 5.83
CA SER A 129 14.54 22.04 6.04
C SER A 129 13.43 22.82 6.70
N THR A 130 12.29 22.99 6.03
CA THR A 130 11.11 23.60 6.62
C THR A 130 10.98 22.97 8.00
N SER A 131 10.95 23.81 9.05
CA SER A 131 11.34 23.48 10.43
C SER A 131 10.47 22.41 11.14
N GLY A 132 9.68 21.63 10.40
CA GLY A 132 8.91 20.50 10.89
C GLY A 132 8.70 19.35 9.88
N GLY A 133 9.37 19.34 8.72
CA GLY A 133 9.22 18.27 7.71
C GLY A 133 10.07 17.01 8.00
N PRO A 134 9.66 15.81 7.53
CA PRO A 134 10.48 14.59 7.64
C PRO A 134 11.84 14.79 6.94
N THR A 135 12.92 14.34 7.60
CA THR A 135 14.28 14.47 7.08
C THR A 135 14.75 13.16 6.43
N TYR A 136 15.85 13.21 5.67
CA TYR A 136 16.49 11.98 5.18
C TYR A 136 16.84 10.99 6.31
N ARG A 137 17.19 11.52 7.49
CA ARG A 137 17.39 10.71 8.71
C ARG A 137 16.11 9.98 9.12
N THR A 138 14.94 10.61 9.01
CA THR A 138 13.64 9.97 9.25
C THR A 138 13.42 8.79 8.30
N ALA A 139 13.71 8.95 7.02
CA ALA A 139 13.59 7.89 6.03
C ALA A 139 14.52 6.69 6.33
N LEU A 140 15.76 6.96 6.75
CA LEU A 140 16.70 5.92 7.18
C LEU A 140 16.23 5.20 8.45
N VAL A 141 15.75 5.94 9.46
CA VAL A 141 15.24 5.37 10.71
C VAL A 141 14.05 4.44 10.44
N ILE A 142 13.11 4.88 9.60
CA ILE A 142 11.94 4.05 9.22
C ILE A 142 12.39 2.79 8.50
N THR A 143 13.32 2.90 7.55
CA THR A 143 13.87 1.75 6.85
C THR A 143 14.52 0.77 7.84
N GLY A 144 15.32 1.29 8.78
CA GLY A 144 15.95 0.49 9.83
C GLY A 144 14.93 -0.22 10.73
N ILE A 145 13.85 0.46 11.14
CA ILE A 145 12.77 -0.14 11.93
C ILE A 145 12.05 -1.24 11.15
N CYS A 146 11.74 -1.01 9.87
CA CYS A 146 11.12 -2.02 9.01
C CYS A 146 11.99 -3.28 8.87
N LEU A 147 13.28 -3.11 8.62
CA LEU A 147 14.24 -4.22 8.50
C LEU A 147 14.42 -4.95 9.83
N LEU A 148 14.52 -4.22 10.95
CA LEU A 148 14.61 -4.81 12.28
C LEU A 148 13.33 -5.59 12.63
N HIS A 149 12.15 -5.05 12.34
CA HIS A 149 10.89 -5.74 12.53
C HIS A 149 10.82 -7.04 11.72
N ALA A 150 11.23 -7.01 10.45
CA ALA A 150 11.30 -8.20 9.61
C ALA A 150 12.27 -9.25 10.19
N LEU A 151 13.47 -8.83 10.60
CA LEU A 151 14.46 -9.72 11.20
C LEU A 151 13.93 -10.35 12.51
N VAL A 152 13.38 -9.55 13.41
CA VAL A 152 12.82 -10.01 14.69
C VAL A 152 11.67 -10.98 14.44
N THR A 153 10.79 -10.67 13.48
CA THR A 153 9.67 -11.55 13.11
C THR A 153 10.18 -12.90 12.62
N ILE A 154 11.17 -12.92 11.73
CA ILE A 154 11.78 -14.16 11.23
C ILE A 154 12.43 -14.97 12.37
N MET A 155 13.19 -14.30 13.24
CA MET A 155 13.87 -14.97 14.36
C MET A 155 12.87 -15.59 15.35
N ILE A 156 11.80 -14.87 15.67
CA ILE A 156 10.75 -15.38 16.56
C ILE A 156 9.99 -16.53 15.90
N SER A 157 9.61 -16.39 14.62
CA SER A 157 8.97 -17.45 13.85
C SER A 157 9.78 -18.74 13.84
N LEU A 158 11.07 -18.66 13.53
CA LEU A 158 11.96 -19.81 13.54
C LEU A 158 12.12 -20.41 14.95
N ALA A 159 12.17 -19.57 16.00
CA ALA A 159 12.24 -20.05 17.36
C ALA A 159 10.96 -20.83 17.76
N PHE A 160 9.77 -20.37 17.36
CA PHE A 160 8.53 -21.10 17.57
C PHE A 160 8.51 -22.42 16.82
N GLU A 161 8.91 -22.44 15.54
CA GLU A 161 8.97 -23.67 14.74
C GLU A 161 9.92 -24.71 15.31
N LEU A 162 11.11 -24.29 15.77
CA LEU A 162 12.14 -25.20 16.27
C LEU A 162 11.95 -25.64 17.72
N ARG A 163 11.46 -24.75 18.60
CA ARG A 163 11.42 -24.99 20.06
C ARG A 163 10.02 -25.26 20.58
N HIS A 164 8.99 -24.72 19.94
CA HIS A 164 7.60 -24.78 20.41
C HIS A 164 6.61 -25.04 19.27
N PRO A 165 6.72 -26.17 18.54
CA PRO A 165 5.89 -26.46 17.36
C PRO A 165 4.38 -26.41 17.66
N ALA A 166 3.98 -26.77 18.89
CA ALA A 166 2.59 -26.69 19.34
C ALA A 166 2.03 -25.25 19.38
N ALA A 167 2.89 -24.24 19.52
CA ALA A 167 2.49 -22.83 19.60
C ALA A 167 2.55 -22.09 18.25
N VAL A 168 3.04 -22.72 17.17
CA VAL A 168 3.20 -22.10 15.85
C VAL A 168 1.87 -21.61 15.28
N SER A 169 0.78 -22.37 15.46
CA SER A 169 -0.56 -21.95 15.03
C SER A 169 -1.03 -20.66 15.74
N ALA A 170 -0.77 -20.56 17.05
CA ALA A 170 -1.10 -19.36 17.82
C ALA A 170 -0.25 -18.17 17.39
N TRP A 171 1.05 -18.37 17.15
CA TRP A 171 1.96 -17.36 16.62
C TRP A 171 1.52 -16.86 15.22
N ALA A 172 1.13 -17.78 14.33
CA ALA A 172 0.59 -17.42 13.03
C ALA A 172 -0.63 -16.50 13.19
N ASN A 173 -1.62 -16.92 13.99
CA ASN A 173 -2.83 -16.13 14.21
C ASN A 173 -2.53 -14.74 14.82
N PHE A 174 -1.59 -14.68 15.76
CA PHE A 174 -1.13 -13.41 16.32
C PHE A 174 -0.56 -12.48 15.24
N LEU A 175 0.29 -12.99 14.34
CA LEU A 175 0.84 -12.20 13.24
C LEU A 175 -0.24 -11.66 12.29
N GLY A 176 -1.27 -12.45 12.00
CA GLY A 176 -2.40 -12.00 11.17
C GLY A 176 -3.21 -10.88 11.84
N VAL A 177 -3.49 -11.01 13.14
CA VAL A 177 -4.17 -9.97 13.92
C VAL A 177 -3.31 -8.71 14.03
N LEU A 178 -2.02 -8.85 14.32
CA LEU A 178 -1.07 -7.74 14.38
C LEU A 178 -1.03 -6.99 13.05
N ALA A 179 -0.98 -7.71 11.94
CA ALA A 179 -0.98 -7.12 10.61
C ALA A 179 -2.27 -6.33 10.33
N ALA A 180 -3.44 -6.85 10.72
CA ALA A 180 -4.72 -6.16 10.59
C ALA A 180 -4.81 -4.90 11.48
N ILE A 181 -4.27 -4.94 12.71
CA ILE A 181 -4.17 -3.78 13.60
C ILE A 181 -3.28 -2.70 12.97
N LEU A 182 -2.08 -3.07 12.51
CA LEU A 182 -1.15 -2.14 11.88
C LEU A 182 -1.76 -1.50 10.61
N ALA A 183 -2.45 -2.29 9.78
CA ALA A 183 -3.19 -1.77 8.63
C ALA A 183 -4.31 -0.81 9.07
N SER A 184 -5.06 -1.15 10.11
CA SER A 184 -6.13 -0.27 10.63
C SER A 184 -5.57 1.08 11.09
N ILE A 185 -4.46 1.06 11.84
CA ILE A 185 -3.75 2.26 12.27
C ILE A 185 -3.19 3.05 11.06
N GLN A 186 -2.83 2.37 9.97
CA GLN A 186 -2.34 3.01 8.74
C GLN A 186 -3.47 3.77 8.02
N TYR A 187 -4.66 3.16 7.89
CA TYR A 187 -5.75 3.71 7.09
C TYR A 187 -6.65 4.68 7.88
N PHE A 188 -6.89 4.47 9.17
CA PHE A 188 -7.82 5.33 9.93
C PHE A 188 -7.45 6.82 9.95
N PRO A 189 -6.19 7.23 10.23
CA PRO A 189 -5.81 8.63 10.17
C PRO A 189 -6.01 9.22 8.77
N GLN A 190 -5.73 8.45 7.72
CA GLN A 190 -5.92 8.89 6.34
C GLN A 190 -7.41 9.06 5.99
N ILE A 191 -8.26 8.14 6.43
CA ILE A 191 -9.72 8.23 6.26
C ILE A 191 -10.23 9.48 6.98
N TYR A 192 -9.83 9.67 8.24
CA TYR A 192 -10.22 10.84 9.03
C TYR A 192 -9.80 12.15 8.36
N THR A 193 -8.54 12.26 7.95
CA THR A 193 -8.01 13.47 7.31
C THR A 193 -8.70 13.74 5.97
N THR A 194 -8.91 12.72 5.14
CA THR A 194 -9.65 12.85 3.87
C THR A 194 -11.07 13.34 4.13
N PHE A 195 -11.74 12.85 5.18
CA PHE A 195 -13.09 13.27 5.54
C PHE A 195 -13.12 14.74 5.97
N ARG A 196 -12.15 15.15 6.80
CA ARG A 196 -12.07 16.50 7.36
C ARG A 196 -11.69 17.54 6.33
N LEU A 197 -10.69 17.25 5.49
CA LEU A 197 -10.17 18.17 4.50
C LEU A 197 -10.97 18.19 3.20
N ARG A 198 -11.81 17.17 2.95
CA ARG A 198 -12.57 16.99 1.69
C ARG A 198 -11.70 17.04 0.44
N CYS A 199 -10.41 16.73 0.58
CA CYS A 199 -9.41 16.74 -0.47
C CYS A 199 -8.77 15.36 -0.55
N VAL A 200 -8.55 14.88 -1.77
CA VAL A 200 -7.83 13.63 -2.03
C VAL A 200 -6.34 13.97 -2.05
N GLY A 201 -5.58 13.44 -1.09
CA GLY A 201 -4.12 13.64 -1.06
C GLY A 201 -3.41 12.99 -2.25
N SER A 202 -2.08 12.88 -2.19
CA SER A 202 -1.22 12.32 -3.26
C SER A 202 -1.46 10.84 -3.63
N LEU A 203 -2.43 10.18 -3.00
CA LEU A 203 -2.67 8.75 -3.04
C LEU A 203 -3.15 8.30 -4.42
N SER A 204 -2.60 7.19 -4.95
CA SER A 204 -2.98 6.68 -6.27
C SER A 204 -4.38 6.06 -6.25
N ILE A 205 -5.39 6.81 -6.69
CA ILE A 205 -6.76 6.32 -6.90
C ILE A 205 -6.74 5.08 -7.81
N SER A 206 -5.93 5.09 -8.87
CA SER A 206 -5.79 3.98 -9.82
C SER A 206 -5.34 2.67 -9.16
N MET A 207 -4.35 2.75 -8.26
CA MET A 207 -3.86 1.61 -7.50
C MET A 207 -4.98 1.02 -6.61
N MET A 208 -5.79 1.88 -5.99
CA MET A 208 -6.88 1.46 -5.11
C MET A 208 -8.07 0.87 -5.85
N CYS A 209 -8.42 1.41 -7.03
CA CYS A 209 -9.50 0.88 -7.86
C CYS A 209 -9.27 -0.59 -8.27
N ILE A 210 -8.02 -1.00 -8.48
CA ILE A 210 -7.68 -2.38 -8.81
C ILE A 210 -7.58 -3.24 -7.55
N GLN A 211 -6.88 -2.75 -6.51
CA GLN A 211 -6.63 -3.55 -5.31
C GLN A 211 -7.85 -3.78 -4.43
N THR A 212 -8.75 -2.81 -4.27
CA THR A 212 -9.91 -2.97 -3.39
C THR A 212 -10.81 -4.14 -3.82
N PRO A 213 -11.30 -4.21 -5.07
CA PRO A 213 -12.07 -5.38 -5.51
C PRO A 213 -11.20 -6.64 -5.61
N GLY A 214 -9.95 -6.51 -6.08
CA GLY A 214 -9.03 -7.63 -6.22
C GLY A 214 -8.71 -8.32 -4.89
N SER A 215 -8.57 -7.57 -3.79
CA SER A 215 -8.29 -8.09 -2.45
C SER A 215 -9.49 -8.83 -1.85
N LEU A 216 -10.73 -8.42 -2.16
CA LEU A 216 -11.93 -9.19 -1.78
C LEU A 216 -12.02 -10.52 -2.55
N VAL A 217 -11.75 -10.51 -3.86
CA VAL A 217 -11.68 -11.73 -4.67
C VAL A 217 -10.57 -12.65 -4.16
N TRP A 218 -9.42 -12.07 -3.81
CA TRP A 218 -8.29 -12.81 -3.25
C TRP A 218 -8.63 -13.42 -1.88
N ALA A 219 -9.26 -12.66 -0.99
CA ALA A 219 -9.74 -13.15 0.29
C ALA A 219 -10.71 -14.32 0.11
N ALA A 220 -11.68 -14.19 -0.80
CA ALA A 220 -12.62 -15.25 -1.13
C ALA A 220 -11.92 -16.51 -1.68
N SER A 221 -10.92 -16.33 -2.56
CA SER A 221 -10.13 -17.46 -3.08
C SER A 221 -9.34 -18.18 -1.99
N LEU A 222 -8.79 -17.45 -1.02
CA LEU A 222 -8.06 -18.06 0.10
C LEU A 222 -9.00 -18.70 1.11
N ALA A 223 -10.17 -18.10 1.38
CA ALA A 223 -11.22 -18.68 2.20
C ALA A 223 -11.77 -19.97 1.59
N ALA A 224 -11.95 -20.02 0.27
CA ALA A 224 -12.38 -21.24 -0.44
C ALA A 224 -11.32 -22.36 -0.39
N ARG A 225 -10.02 -22.02 -0.35
CA ARG A 225 -8.93 -23.00 -0.31
C ARG A 225 -8.61 -23.48 1.12
N LYS A 226 -8.48 -22.57 2.08
CA LYS A 226 -8.06 -22.87 3.45
C LYS A 226 -9.23 -22.97 4.44
N GLY A 227 -10.45 -22.63 4.03
CA GLY A 227 -11.62 -22.63 4.91
C GLY A 227 -11.46 -21.67 6.09
N TRP A 228 -12.13 -22.01 7.19
CA TRP A 228 -12.10 -21.22 8.43
C TRP A 228 -10.78 -21.33 9.19
N SER A 229 -9.98 -22.38 9.00
CA SER A 229 -8.68 -22.49 9.68
C SER A 229 -7.74 -21.36 9.24
N GLY A 230 -7.78 -20.98 7.96
CA GLY A 230 -6.99 -19.89 7.39
C GLY A 230 -7.51 -18.47 7.64
N TRP A 231 -8.41 -18.25 8.59
CA TRP A 231 -9.05 -16.94 8.83
C TRP A 231 -8.06 -15.81 9.07
N SER A 232 -6.91 -16.08 9.70
CA SER A 232 -5.90 -15.06 9.97
C SER A 232 -5.15 -14.61 8.70
N ILE A 233 -5.19 -15.42 7.63
CA ILE A 233 -4.56 -15.13 6.33
C ILE A 233 -5.54 -14.36 5.41
N TRP A 234 -6.78 -14.80 5.28
CA TRP A 234 -7.74 -14.12 4.40
C TRP A 234 -8.46 -12.96 5.10
N GLY A 235 -8.58 -12.99 6.43
CA GLY A 235 -9.26 -11.96 7.21
C GLY A 235 -8.56 -10.61 7.17
N ILE A 236 -7.22 -10.59 7.17
CA ILE A 236 -6.44 -9.35 6.98
C ILE A 236 -6.76 -8.69 5.62
N LEU A 237 -6.95 -9.48 4.57
CA LEU A 237 -7.30 -8.96 3.25
C LEU A 237 -8.68 -8.31 3.26
N VAL A 238 -9.67 -8.91 3.94
CA VAL A 238 -11.00 -8.33 4.11
C VAL A 238 -10.92 -7.00 4.86
N VAL A 239 -10.23 -6.96 6.00
CA VAL A 239 -10.07 -5.72 6.80
C VAL A 239 -9.43 -4.62 5.95
N THR A 240 -8.33 -4.94 5.25
CA THR A 240 -7.61 -3.99 4.41
C THR A 240 -8.47 -3.51 3.24
N ALA A 241 -9.21 -4.41 2.59
CA ALA A 241 -10.12 -4.08 1.50
C ALA A 241 -11.25 -3.15 1.95
N CYS A 242 -11.83 -3.36 3.13
CA CYS A 242 -12.86 -2.48 3.68
C CYS A 242 -12.30 -1.08 3.96
N LEU A 243 -11.16 -0.98 4.64
CA LEU A 243 -10.52 0.29 4.96
C LEU A 243 -10.13 1.07 3.68
N GLN A 244 -9.50 0.38 2.74
CA GLN A 244 -9.10 0.96 1.45
C GLN A 244 -10.33 1.31 0.60
N GLY A 245 -11.38 0.51 0.66
CA GLY A 245 -12.65 0.75 -0.03
C GLY A 245 -13.34 2.01 0.50
N THR A 246 -13.41 2.21 1.81
CA THR A 246 -13.93 3.45 2.40
C THR A 246 -13.17 4.67 1.90
N LEU A 247 -11.83 4.61 1.91
CA LEU A 247 -10.99 5.69 1.43
C LEU A 247 -11.20 5.96 -0.07
N LEU A 248 -11.30 4.90 -0.88
CA LEU A 248 -11.56 4.99 -2.31
C LEU A 248 -12.94 5.63 -2.60
N THR A 249 -13.99 5.23 -1.89
CA THR A 249 -15.32 5.83 -2.03
C THR A 249 -15.30 7.33 -1.73
N MET A 250 -14.62 7.72 -0.66
CA MET A 250 -14.46 9.14 -0.33
C MET A 250 -13.65 9.89 -1.38
N ALA A 251 -12.58 9.27 -1.90
CA ALA A 251 -11.75 9.87 -2.93
C ALA A 251 -12.57 10.14 -4.21
N ILE A 252 -13.30 9.15 -4.71
CA ILE A 252 -14.17 9.29 -5.88
C ILE A 252 -15.25 10.36 -5.63
N TYR A 253 -15.85 10.37 -4.44
CA TYR A 253 -16.88 11.34 -4.07
C TYR A 253 -16.36 12.78 -4.07
N PHE A 254 -15.24 13.05 -3.39
CA PHE A 254 -14.70 14.41 -3.32
C PHE A 254 -14.06 14.87 -4.63
N ASP A 255 -13.46 13.98 -5.41
CA ASP A 255 -12.97 14.33 -6.74
C ASP A 255 -14.13 14.72 -7.69
N SER A 256 -15.22 13.96 -7.66
CA SER A 256 -16.38 14.19 -8.53
C SER A 256 -17.25 15.39 -8.11
N PHE A 257 -17.39 15.63 -6.80
CA PHE A 257 -18.34 16.62 -6.25
C PHE A 257 -17.68 17.83 -5.58
N GLY A 258 -16.40 17.74 -5.17
CA GLY A 258 -15.67 18.81 -4.47
C GLY A 258 -15.22 19.95 -5.36
N SER A 259 -14.88 19.68 -6.63
CA SER A 259 -14.47 20.71 -7.60
C SER A 259 -15.54 21.79 -7.86
N LYS A 260 -16.81 21.57 -7.51
CA LYS A 260 -17.89 22.55 -7.73
C LYS A 260 -18.01 23.61 -6.64
N THR A 261 -17.35 23.45 -5.49
CA THR A 261 -17.52 24.37 -4.36
C THR A 261 -16.40 25.43 -4.28
N GLU A 262 -15.19 25.16 -4.76
CA GLU A 262 -14.07 26.12 -4.66
C GLU A 262 -14.14 27.26 -5.70
N TRP A 263 -14.85 27.11 -6.83
CA TRP A 263 -15.04 28.21 -7.79
C TRP A 263 -15.93 29.36 -7.25
N LYS A 264 -16.67 29.16 -6.15
CA LYS A 264 -17.61 30.18 -5.63
C LYS A 264 -17.08 31.06 -4.49
N VAL A 265 -15.86 30.84 -3.99
CA VAL A 265 -15.34 31.56 -2.81
C VAL A 265 -14.28 32.62 -3.17
N GLY A 266 -13.93 32.77 -4.46
CA GLY A 266 -12.86 33.66 -4.93
C GLY A 266 -13.27 35.01 -5.54
N GLN A 267 -14.51 35.50 -5.38
CA GLN A 267 -14.87 36.86 -5.80
C GLN A 267 -15.10 37.76 -4.57
N PRO A 268 -14.18 38.67 -4.23
CA PRO A 268 -14.49 39.77 -3.36
C PRO A 268 -15.37 40.76 -4.13
N ALA A 269 -16.57 41.00 -3.60
CA ALA A 269 -17.34 42.21 -3.90
C ALA A 269 -16.60 43.43 -3.32
N GLY A 270 -16.38 44.47 -4.13
CA GLY A 270 -15.82 45.73 -3.63
C GLY A 270 -15.40 46.67 -4.76
N GLN A 271 -16.19 47.72 -4.96
CA GLN A 271 -16.07 48.81 -5.92
C GLN A 271 -14.80 49.66 -5.73
N ASN A 272 -14.29 50.26 -6.82
CA ASN A 272 -14.08 51.70 -6.94
C ASN A 272 -13.94 52.10 -8.42
N GLU A 273 -14.78 53.04 -8.84
CA GLU A 273 -14.75 53.73 -10.13
C GLU A 273 -13.49 54.60 -10.29
N VAL A 274 -13.02 54.81 -11.52
CA VAL A 274 -12.88 56.11 -12.22
C VAL A 274 -12.52 55.81 -13.71
N PRO A 275 -13.06 56.57 -14.69
CA PRO A 275 -13.01 56.23 -16.12
C PRO A 275 -11.80 56.84 -16.83
N ASP A 276 -11.39 56.26 -17.96
CA ASP A 276 -11.35 56.89 -19.31
C ASP A 276 -10.41 56.12 -20.28
N GLY A 277 -10.74 56.12 -21.58
CA GLY A 277 -9.73 55.97 -22.65
C GLY A 277 -9.54 54.64 -23.40
N SER A 278 -10.37 54.43 -24.43
CA SER A 278 -10.02 53.94 -25.79
C SER A 278 -9.40 52.55 -26.08
N THR A 279 -10.23 51.67 -26.67
CA THR A 279 -10.10 51.09 -28.04
C THR A 279 -9.06 49.97 -28.36
N LEU A 280 -9.62 48.74 -28.43
CA LEU A 280 -9.46 47.66 -29.43
C LEU A 280 -8.22 46.72 -29.52
N ALA A 281 -8.57 45.42 -29.48
CA ALA A 281 -8.10 44.29 -30.29
C ALA A 281 -7.02 43.32 -29.73
N GLY A 282 -7.48 42.51 -28.75
CA GLY A 282 -7.24 41.08 -28.48
C GLY A 282 -6.19 40.27 -29.24
N GLU A 283 -5.19 39.79 -28.48
CA GLU A 283 -4.47 38.52 -28.70
C GLU A 283 -5.04 37.45 -27.74
N PRO A 284 -5.10 36.16 -28.13
CA PRO A 284 -5.61 35.11 -27.26
C PRO A 284 -4.60 34.78 -26.16
N ALA A 285 -4.97 35.05 -24.91
CA ALA A 285 -4.21 34.67 -23.73
C ALA A 285 -4.09 33.14 -23.64
N HIS A 286 -2.84 32.68 -23.51
CA HIS A 286 -2.48 31.31 -23.16
C HIS A 286 -3.26 30.87 -21.90
N GLU A 287 -3.99 29.75 -21.98
CA GLU A 287 -4.55 29.07 -20.81
C GLU A 287 -3.41 28.65 -19.87
N GLU A 288 -3.17 29.43 -18.82
CA GLU A 288 -2.41 28.95 -17.66
C GLU A 288 -3.25 27.89 -16.94
N ARG A 289 -2.89 26.62 -17.15
CA ARG A 289 -3.38 25.53 -16.30
C ARG A 289 -2.88 25.73 -14.87
N PRO A 290 -3.71 25.52 -13.84
CA PRO A 290 -3.27 25.63 -12.45
C PRO A 290 -2.17 24.59 -12.16
N SER A 291 -1.02 25.06 -11.66
CA SER A 291 0.10 24.22 -11.20
C SER A 291 -0.21 23.62 -9.81
N GLU A 292 0.11 22.34 -9.59
CA GLU A 292 0.01 21.60 -8.30
C GLU A 292 1.03 22.10 -7.24
N GLU A 293 1.41 23.38 -7.24
CA GLU A 293 2.36 23.96 -6.27
C GLU A 293 1.68 24.70 -5.12
N THR A 294 0.39 24.51 -4.88
CA THR A 294 -0.28 25.13 -3.73
C THR A 294 -0.05 24.29 -2.47
N PRO A 295 0.71 24.76 -1.47
CA PRO A 295 0.97 24.01 -0.25
C PRO A 295 -0.26 24.12 0.67
N LEU A 296 -1.16 23.15 0.62
CA LEU A 296 -2.19 22.99 1.64
C LEU A 296 -1.58 22.31 2.87
N LEU A 297 -1.03 23.13 3.77
CA LEU A 297 -1.06 23.02 5.25
C LEU A 297 -0.06 24.02 5.85
N GLN A 298 -0.42 25.30 5.80
CA GLN A 298 0.01 26.28 6.81
C GLN A 298 -1.24 26.65 7.60
N SER A 299 -1.41 26.09 8.80
CA SER A 299 -2.18 26.76 9.86
C SER A 299 -2.03 26.04 11.20
N GLN A 300 -1.45 26.81 12.14
CA GLN A 300 -1.75 26.86 13.58
C GLN A 300 -1.49 25.64 14.46
#